data_AF-A0A344WJS2-F1
#
_entry.id   AF-A0A344WJS2-F1
#
_cell.length_a   1.000
_cell.length_b   1.000
_cell.length_c   1.000
_cell.angle_alpha   90.00
_cell.angle_beta   90.00
_cell.angle_gamma   90.00
#
_symmetry.space_group_name_H-M   'P 1'
#
loop_
_entity.id
_entity.type
_entity.pdbx_description
1 polymer ?
#
loop_
_entity_poly.entity_id
_entity_poly.type
_entity_poly.pdbx_seq_one_letter_code
_entity_poly.pdbx_strand_id
1 'polypeptide(L)'
;MSQYKTVWVRAGKQKKEEKKLLGRGKKLVDDPHQADLAELSALIETACNSLHEEGYDIISILPSVSGHSEKGVMSQGGYGFGFSITDGAVITARRRATD
;
A
#
# COMPACT_ATOMS: atom_id res chain seq x y z
N MET A 1 -27.45 7.01 -9.65
CA MET A 1 -26.08 6.46 -9.49
C MET A 1 -25.09 7.62 -9.52
N SER A 2 -23.98 7.55 -8.76
CA SER A 2 -22.98 8.63 -8.72
C SER A 2 -22.21 8.73 -10.04
N GLN A 3 -21.92 9.95 -10.50
CA GLN A 3 -21.08 10.20 -11.69
C GLN A 3 -19.63 9.76 -11.46
N TYR A 4 -19.17 9.79 -10.21
CA TYR A 4 -17.82 9.41 -9.82
C TYR A 4 -17.85 8.26 -8.80
N LYS A 5 -16.92 7.32 -8.95
CA LYS A 5 -16.69 6.25 -8.00
C LYS A 5 -15.21 6.25 -7.61
N THR A 6 -14.93 6.16 -6.32
CA THR A 6 -13.58 6.09 -5.78
C THR A 6 -13.42 4.81 -4.97
N VAL A 7 -12.31 4.10 -5.20
CA VAL A 7 -11.93 2.90 -4.47
C VAL A 7 -10.55 3.12 -3.87
N TRP A 8 -10.33 2.67 -2.65
CA TRP A 8 -9.01 2.66 -2.02
C TRP A 8 -8.56 1.21 -1.85
N VAL A 9 -7.39 0.90 -2.39
CA VAL A 9 -6.71 -0.39 -2.18
C VAL A 9 -5.48 -0.19 -1.31
N ARG A 10 -5.19 -1.18 -0.46
CA ARG A 10 -4.03 -1.18 0.42
C ARG A 10 -3.44 -2.59 0.49
N ALA A 11 -2.15 -2.71 0.21
CA ALA A 11 -1.43 -3.95 0.33
C ALA A 11 -0.96 -4.20 1.76
N GLY A 12 -0.68 -5.45 2.07
CA GLY A 12 0.05 -5.84 3.26
C GLY A 12 1.53 -5.47 3.18
N LYS A 13 2.27 -5.98 4.16
CA LYS A 13 3.73 -5.81 4.25
C LYS A 13 4.43 -7.00 3.62
N GLN A 14 5.58 -6.73 2.99
CA GLN A 14 6.47 -7.78 2.52
C GLN A 14 6.93 -8.64 3.70
N LYS A 15 7.07 -9.95 3.49
CA LYS A 15 7.60 -10.86 4.52
C LYS A 15 9.13 -10.95 4.41
N LYS A 16 9.81 -10.91 5.56
CA LYS A 16 11.24 -11.19 5.68
C LYS A 16 11.48 -12.39 6.59
N GLU A 17 12.59 -13.09 6.38
CA GLU A 17 13.03 -14.17 7.25
C GLU A 17 13.85 -13.62 8.42
N GLU A 18 13.43 -13.92 9.65
CA GLU A 18 14.21 -13.65 10.86
C GLU A 18 14.59 -14.94 11.59
N LYS A 19 15.80 -14.94 12.20
CA LYS A 19 16.27 -16.04 13.03
C LYS A 19 15.47 -16.08 14.33
N LYS A 20 15.00 -17.26 14.73
CA LYS A 20 14.35 -17.44 16.05
C LYS A 20 15.37 -17.23 17.17
N LEU A 21 14.90 -16.71 18.31
CA LEU A 21 15.69 -16.30 19.49
C LEU A 21 16.63 -17.38 20.08
N LEU A 22 16.47 -18.65 19.68
CA LEU A 22 17.28 -19.79 20.14
C LEU A 22 18.02 -20.51 19.00
N GLY A 23 18.22 -19.86 17.86
CA GLY A 23 19.05 -20.37 16.75
C GLY A 23 18.46 -21.53 15.94
N ARG A 24 17.36 -22.15 16.39
CA ARG A 24 16.68 -23.23 15.65
C ARG A 24 15.51 -22.68 14.82
N GLY A 25 15.77 -22.47 13.53
CA GLY A 25 14.78 -22.19 12.50
C GLY A 25 14.59 -20.71 12.17
N LYS A 26 13.95 -20.48 11.01
CA LYS A 26 13.57 -19.16 10.51
C LYS A 26 12.08 -18.92 10.77
N LYS A 27 11.67 -17.66 10.93
CA LYS A 27 10.28 -17.23 10.98
C LYS A 27 10.07 -16.15 9.92
N LEU A 28 8.97 -16.24 9.18
CA LEU A 28 8.51 -15.13 8.34
C LEU A 28 7.82 -14.09 9.22
N VAL A 29 8.29 -12.86 9.15
CA VAL A 29 7.72 -11.70 9.84
C VAL A 29 7.52 -10.56 8.84
N ASP A 30 6.66 -9.61 9.18
CA ASP A 30 6.47 -8.43 8.34
C ASP A 30 7.72 -7.55 8.36
N ASP A 31 8.16 -7.13 7.18
CA ASP A 31 9.11 -6.04 7.04
C ASP A 31 8.36 -4.72 7.18
N PRO A 32 8.60 -3.94 8.26
CA PRO A 32 7.91 -2.66 8.43
C PRO A 32 8.29 -1.64 7.34
N HIS A 33 9.42 -1.80 6.65
CA HIS A 33 9.93 -0.84 5.68
C HIS A 33 9.49 -1.12 4.23
N GLN A 34 8.77 -2.21 3.97
CA GLN A 34 8.40 -2.62 2.62
C GLN A 34 6.94 -3.07 2.55
N ALA A 35 6.18 -2.48 1.64
CA ALA A 35 4.88 -3.00 1.22
C ALA A 35 5.06 -4.19 0.28
N ASP A 36 4.09 -5.10 0.25
CA ASP A 36 4.06 -6.13 -0.78
C ASP A 36 3.60 -5.49 -2.11
N LEU A 37 4.57 -5.12 -2.95
CA LEU A 37 4.29 -4.44 -4.22
C LEU A 37 3.60 -5.35 -5.24
N ALA A 38 3.81 -6.67 -5.15
CA ALA A 38 3.13 -7.62 -6.03
C ALA A 38 1.64 -7.71 -5.65
N GLU A 39 1.33 -7.78 -4.36
CA GLU A 39 -0.04 -7.69 -3.86
C GLU A 39 -0.67 -6.34 -4.25
N LEU A 40 0.04 -5.22 -4.06
CA LEU A 40 -0.47 -3.89 -4.41
C LEU A 40 -0.82 -3.80 -5.90
N SER A 41 0.04 -4.31 -6.78
CA SER A 41 -0.21 -4.35 -8.22
C SER A 41 -1.46 -5.15 -8.55
N ALA A 42 -1.63 -6.34 -7.96
CA ALA A 42 -2.79 -7.19 -8.19
C ALA A 42 -4.10 -6.54 -7.69
N LEU A 43 -4.05 -5.83 -6.56
CA LEU A 43 -5.20 -5.10 -6.03
C LEU A 43 -5.60 -3.92 -6.92
N ILE A 44 -4.63 -3.16 -7.45
CA ILE A 44 -4.88 -2.07 -8.40
C ILE A 44 -5.52 -2.61 -9.67
N GLU A 45 -4.95 -3.67 -10.25
CA GLU A 45 -5.49 -4.33 -11.45
C GLU A 45 -6.94 -4.78 -11.23
N THR A 46 -7.21 -5.48 -10.13
CA THR A 46 -8.55 -5.95 -9.77
C THR A 46 -9.53 -4.78 -9.66
N ALA A 47 -9.16 -3.72 -8.95
CA ALA A 47 -10.02 -2.55 -8.78
C ALA A 47 -10.30 -1.83 -10.10
N CYS A 48 -9.29 -1.67 -10.96
CA CYS A 48 -9.45 -1.08 -12.29
C CYS A 48 -10.38 -1.89 -13.18
N ASN A 49 -10.22 -3.22 -13.19
CA ASN A 49 -11.06 -4.12 -13.98
C ASN A 49 -12.52 -4.10 -13.51
N SER A 50 -12.76 -4.17 -12.19
CA SER A 50 -14.13 -4.07 -11.65
C SER A 50 -14.80 -2.74 -12.00
N LEU A 51 -14.08 -1.61 -11.90
CA LEU A 51 -14.61 -0.31 -12.28
C LEU A 51 -14.95 -0.24 -13.79
N HIS A 52 -14.11 -0.84 -14.63
CA HIS A 52 -14.35 -0.92 -16.06
C HIS A 52 -15.61 -1.74 -16.40
N GLU A 53 -15.73 -2.94 -15.83
CA GLU A 53 -16.89 -3.83 -15.97
C GLU A 53 -18.18 -3.17 -15.51
N GLU A 54 -18.11 -2.38 -14.43
CA GLU A 54 -19.25 -1.61 -13.94
C GLU A 54 -19.66 -0.47 -14.89
N GLY A 55 -18.84 -0.08 -15.87
CA GLY A 55 -19.15 1.00 -16.81
C GLY A 55 -18.51 2.35 -16.46
N TYR A 56 -17.39 2.35 -15.74
CA TYR A 56 -16.62 3.57 -15.43
C TYR A 56 -15.27 3.59 -16.18
N ASP A 57 -14.80 4.79 -16.50
CA ASP A 57 -13.44 5.03 -17.00
C ASP A 57 -12.57 5.53 -15.86
N ILE A 58 -11.38 4.95 -15.71
CA ILE A 58 -10.39 5.41 -14.72
C ILE A 58 -9.86 6.78 -15.17
N ILE A 59 -9.90 7.76 -14.27
CA ILE A 59 -9.43 9.12 -14.54
C ILE A 59 -8.24 9.52 -13.66
N SER A 60 -8.01 8.82 -12.54
CA SER A 60 -6.87 9.06 -11.67
C SER A 60 -6.54 7.85 -10.81
N ILE A 61 -5.25 7.64 -10.57
CA ILE A 61 -4.71 6.70 -9.57
C ILE A 61 -3.68 7.48 -8.75
N LEU A 62 -3.97 7.69 -7.47
CA LEU A 62 -3.10 8.43 -6.55
C LEU A 62 -2.47 7.48 -5.53
N PRO A 63 -1.14 7.51 -5.31
CA PRO A 63 -0.52 6.67 -4.30
C PRO A 63 -0.97 7.08 -2.89
N SER A 64 -1.19 6.07 -2.03
CA SER A 64 -1.34 6.23 -0.59
C SER A 64 -0.01 5.89 0.07
N VAL A 65 0.47 6.79 0.93
CA VAL A 65 1.78 6.67 1.59
C VAL A 65 1.58 6.66 3.09
N SER A 66 2.15 5.65 3.74
CA SER A 66 2.17 5.52 5.20
C SER A 66 3.54 5.85 5.73
N GLY A 67 3.62 6.80 6.66
CA GLY A 67 4.85 7.21 7.33
C GLY A 67 4.98 6.58 8.72
N HIS A 68 6.21 6.26 9.11
CA HIS A 68 6.57 5.90 10.47
C HIS A 68 7.71 6.78 10.96
N SER A 69 7.58 7.27 12.19
CA SER A 69 8.64 7.99 12.89
C SER A 69 9.15 7.11 14.02
N GLU A 70 10.45 6.85 14.03
CA GLU A 70 11.09 6.16 15.13
C GLU A 70 11.55 7.18 16.17
N LYS A 71 11.25 6.90 17.44
CA LYS A 71 11.86 7.65 18.55
C LYS A 71 13.35 7.30 18.56
N GLY A 72 14.16 8.17 17.99
CA GLY A 72 15.61 8.06 18.08
C GLY A 72 16.02 7.93 19.55
N VAL A 73 16.98 7.05 19.83
CA VAL A 73 17.63 7.02 21.14
C VAL A 73 18.27 8.40 21.33
N MET A 74 17.90 9.12 22.39
CA MET A 74 18.55 10.39 22.74
C MET A 74 20.01 10.13 23.14
N SER A 75 20.89 9.88 22.17
CA SER A 75 22.35 9.90 22.39
C SER A 75 22.86 11.26 21.95
N GLN A 76 22.95 12.19 22.91
CA GLN A 76 23.74 13.44 22.96
C GLN A 76 23.92 14.33 21.69
N GLY A 77 23.17 14.17 20.59
CA GLY A 77 23.29 15.10 19.45
C GLY A 77 22.49 14.86 18.17
N GLY A 78 21.47 14.00 18.12
CA GLY A 78 20.85 13.62 16.84
C GLY A 78 19.32 13.62 16.79
N TYR A 79 18.78 14.09 15.66
CA TYR A 79 17.37 14.07 15.26
C TYR A 79 16.84 12.63 15.07
N GLY A 80 15.54 12.41 15.28
CA GLY A 80 14.87 11.14 15.00
C GLY A 80 14.91 10.76 13.51
N PHE A 81 14.87 9.45 13.22
CA PHE A 81 14.79 8.92 11.86
C PHE A 81 13.42 8.26 11.63
N GLY A 82 13.00 8.20 10.37
CA GLY A 82 11.70 7.65 9.99
C GLY A 82 11.73 7.18 8.54
N PHE A 83 10.69 6.47 8.15
CA PHE A 83 10.54 5.96 6.79
C PHE A 83 9.10 6.14 6.31
N SER A 84 8.93 6.22 5.00
CA SER A 84 7.63 6.28 4.34
C SER A 84 7.54 5.16 3.31
N ILE A 85 6.39 4.51 3.27
CA ILE A 85 6.11 3.41 2.34
C ILE A 85 4.88 3.74 1.51
N THR A 86 4.96 3.54 0.21
CA THR A 86 3.76 3.48 -0.63
C THR A 86 3.11 2.12 -0.42
N ASP A 87 1.96 2.10 0.22
CA ASP A 87 1.27 0.86 0.61
C ASP A 87 -0.16 0.77 0.08
N GLY A 88 -0.60 1.74 -0.71
CA GLY A 88 -1.93 1.71 -1.30
C GLY A 88 -2.09 2.66 -2.48
N ALA A 89 -3.29 2.68 -3.04
CA ALA A 89 -3.69 3.61 -4.09
C ALA A 89 -5.17 3.97 -4.00
N VAL A 90 -5.48 5.26 -4.18
CA VAL A 90 -6.84 5.77 -4.35
C VAL A 90 -7.11 5.89 -5.84
N ILE A 91 -8.09 5.13 -6.33
CA ILE A 91 -8.48 5.05 -7.74
C ILE A 91 -9.80 5.77 -7.90
N THR A 92 -9.85 6.80 -8.75
CA THR A 92 -11.07 7.53 -9.07
C THR A 92 -11.45 7.29 -10.52
N ALA A 93 -12.73 6.99 -10.73
CA ALA A 93 -13.30 6.70 -12.02
C ALA A 93 -14.58 7.53 -12.26
N ARG A 94 -14.87 7.81 -13.53
CA ARG A 94 -16.06 8.54 -13.96
C ARG A 94 -16.95 7.63 -14.79
N ARG A 95 -18.27 7.72 -14.60
CA ARG A 95 -19.25 6.94 -15.36
C ARG A 95 -19.11 7.25 -16.86
N ARG A 96 -19.10 6.22 -17.71
CA ARG A 96 -19.18 6.39 -19.17
C ARG A 96 -20.53 7.01 -19.54
N ALA A 97 -20.51 7.94 -20.49
CA ALA A 97 -21.75 8.41 -21.10
C ALA A 97 -22.44 7.20 -21.76
N THR A 98 -23.73 7.01 -21.49
CA THR A 98 -24.57 6.13 -22.29
C THR A 98 -25.10 6.98 -23.44
N ASP A 99 -24.67 6.67 -24.65
CA ASP A 99 -25.28 7.21 -25.88
C ASP A 99 -26.73 6.71 -26.04
#